data_AF-A0A8H7R5S1-F1
#
_entry.id   AF-A0A8H7R5S1-F1
#
_cell.length_a   1.000
_cell.length_b   1.000
_cell.length_c   1.000
_cell.angle_alpha   90.00
_cell.angle_beta   90.00
_cell.angle_gamma   90.00
#
_symmetry.space_group_name_H-M   'P 1'
#
loop_
_entity.id
_entity.type
_entity.pdbx_description
1 polymer ?
#
loop_
_entity_poly.entity_id
_entity_poly.type
_entity_poly.pdbx_seq_one_letter_code
_entity_poly.pdbx_strand_id
1 'polypeptide(L)'
;MASIYTKRLTKELRDLNKNPPEGVVVEEADNLKKWKVRLTGAPGTIYENEEFKLEFRFTTQYPLEAPDVVFIKPFIPIHPQ
;
A
#
# COMPACT_ATOMS: atom_id res chain seq x y z
N MET A 1 -9.46 -0.39 24.98
CA MET A 1 -10.40 0.08 23.95
C MET A 1 -9.68 0.10 22.62
N ALA A 2 -10.14 -0.65 21.61
CA ALA A 2 -9.51 -0.63 20.29
C ALA A 2 -9.70 0.77 19.65
N SER A 3 -8.59 1.42 19.31
CA SER A 3 -8.60 2.75 18.69
C SER A 3 -9.31 2.72 17.34
N ILE A 4 -9.93 3.85 16.94
CA ILE A 4 -10.55 4.04 15.62
C ILE A 4 -9.56 3.65 14.51
N TYR A 5 -8.28 4.00 14.72
CA TYR A 5 -7.12 3.57 13.94
C TYR A 5 -7.14 2.07 13.61
N THR A 6 -7.15 1.23 14.64
CA THR A 6 -7.05 -0.23 14.51
C THR A 6 -8.27 -0.79 13.80
N LYS A 7 -9.47 -0.29 14.14
CA LYS A 7 -10.73 -0.72 13.52
C LYS A 7 -10.77 -0.39 12.01
N ARG A 8 -10.36 0.82 11.63
CA ARG A 8 -10.32 1.29 10.23
C ARG A 8 -9.35 0.44 9.41
N LEU A 9 -8.11 0.33 9.87
CA LEU A 9 -7.06 -0.39 9.15
C LEU A 9 -7.31 -1.89 9.06
N THR A 10 -7.91 -2.50 10.10
CA THR A 10 -8.29 -3.92 10.03
C THR A 10 -9.36 -4.15 8.97
N LYS A 11 -10.30 -3.21 8.81
CA LYS A 11 -11.33 -3.29 7.77
C LYS A 11 -10.72 -3.12 6.38
N GLU A 12 -9.87 -2.12 6.19
CA GLU A 12 -9.20 -1.89 4.90
C GLU A 12 -8.27 -3.05 4.51
N LEU A 13 -7.53 -3.63 5.46
CA LEU A 13 -6.71 -4.81 5.20
C LEU A 13 -7.56 -6.01 4.78
N ARG A 14 -8.73 -6.20 5.39
CA ARG A 14 -9.67 -7.24 5.00
C ARG A 14 -10.26 -6.99 3.61
N ASP A 15 -10.63 -5.75 3.31
CA ASP A 15 -11.18 -5.39 2.01
C ASP A 15 -10.13 -5.54 0.90
N LEU A 16 -8.87 -5.15 1.15
CA LEU A 16 -7.73 -5.36 0.24
C LEU A 16 -7.44 -6.86 0.01
N ASN A 17 -7.46 -7.68 1.06
CA ASN A 17 -7.27 -9.12 0.91
C ASN A 17 -8.46 -9.81 0.22
N LYS A 18 -9.67 -9.30 0.40
CA LYS A 18 -10.88 -9.89 -0.17
C LYS A 18 -11.09 -9.46 -1.63
N ASN A 19 -10.72 -8.24 -1.98
CA ASN A 19 -10.85 -7.69 -3.31
C ASN A 19 -9.58 -6.90 -3.67
N PRO A 20 -8.46 -7.60 -3.95
CA PRO A 20 -7.24 -6.94 -4.34
C PRO A 20 -7.47 -6.21 -5.67
N PRO A 21 -7.13 -4.91 -5.76
CA PRO A 21 -7.14 -4.19 -7.03
C PRO A 21 -6.24 -4.89 -8.05
N GLU A 22 -6.56 -4.75 -9.33
CA GLU A 22 -5.75 -5.33 -10.40
C GLU A 22 -4.32 -4.79 -10.34
N GLY A 23 -3.35 -5.70 -10.22
CA GLY A 23 -1.95 -5.35 -10.04
C GLY A 23 -1.55 -4.93 -8.62
N VAL A 24 -2.41 -4.97 -7.60
CA VAL A 24 -2.05 -4.58 -6.21
C VAL A 24 -2.11 -5.78 -5.28
N VAL A 25 -0.99 -6.10 -4.64
CA VAL A 25 -0.84 -7.24 -3.72
C VAL A 25 -0.21 -6.79 -2.42
N VAL A 26 -0.88 -7.01 -1.30
CA VAL A 26 -0.31 -6.75 0.03
C VAL A 26 0.63 -7.90 0.40
N GLU A 27 1.94 -7.65 0.50
CA GLU A 27 2.93 -8.67 0.88
C GLU A 27 3.06 -8.80 2.40
N GLU A 28 3.04 -7.67 3.11
CA GLU A 28 3.25 -7.63 4.55
C GLU A 28 2.39 -6.55 5.19
N ALA A 29 1.78 -6.85 6.32
CA ALA A 29 0.97 -5.89 7.08
C ALA A 29 1.36 -5.96 8.56
N ASP A 30 2.55 -5.46 8.89
CA ASP A 30 3.09 -5.51 10.25
C ASP A 30 2.33 -4.56 11.18
N ASN A 31 1.59 -5.17 12.12
CA ASN A 31 0.93 -4.50 13.24
C ASN A 31 0.00 -3.33 12.87
N LEU A 32 -0.55 -3.34 11.65
CA LEU A 32 -1.34 -2.24 11.09
C LEU A 32 -0.61 -0.89 11.07
N LYS A 33 0.70 -0.85 11.30
CA LYS A 33 1.52 0.38 11.28
C LYS A 33 2.32 0.49 10.01
N LYS A 34 2.74 -0.64 9.45
CA LYS A 34 3.55 -0.69 8.23
C LYS A 34 3.00 -1.74 7.30
N TRP A 35 2.58 -1.33 6.11
CA TRP A 35 2.17 -2.26 5.06
C TRP A 35 3.13 -2.19 3.90
N LYS A 36 3.58 -3.35 3.42
CA LYS A 36 4.32 -3.49 2.16
C LYS A 36 3.36 -3.99 1.11
N VAL A 37 3.25 -3.22 0.04
CA VAL A 37 2.35 -3.51 -1.08
C VAL A 37 3.20 -3.58 -2.33
N ARG A 38 3.02 -4.66 -3.07
CA ARG A 38 3.54 -4.83 -4.41
C ARG A 38 2.51 -4.31 -5.40
N LEU A 39 2.95 -3.50 -6.34
CA LEU A 39 2.13 -2.94 -7.40
C LEU A 39 2.71 -3.34 -8.74
N THR A 40 1.90 -3.90 -9.62
CA THR A 40 2.24 -4.26 -11.00
C THR A 40 1.70 -3.16 -11.90
N GLY A 41 2.53 -2.66 -12.80
CA GLY A 41 2.11 -1.59 -13.70
C GLY A 41 0.97 -2.03 -14.61
N ALA A 42 0.02 -1.12 -14.79
CA ALA A 42 -1.21 -1.38 -15.52
C ALA A 42 -0.94 -1.62 -17.02
N PRO A 43 -1.76 -2.48 -17.66
CA PRO A 43 -1.67 -2.71 -19.09
C PRO A 43 -1.91 -1.42 -19.89
N GLY A 44 -1.13 -1.21 -20.94
CA GLY A 44 -1.18 -0.01 -21.79
C GLY A 44 -0.45 1.21 -21.24
N THR A 45 0.32 1.08 -20.15
CA THR A 45 1.17 2.15 -19.62
C THR A 45 2.66 1.89 -19.89
N ILE A 46 3.51 2.91 -19.79
CA ILE A 46 4.98 2.75 -19.88
C ILE A 46 5.57 1.87 -18.76
N TYR A 47 4.77 1.56 -17.75
CA TYR A 47 5.10 0.72 -16.60
C TYR A 47 4.55 -0.71 -16.74
N GLU A 48 3.93 -1.05 -17.89
CA GLU A 48 3.38 -2.37 -18.13
C GLU A 48 4.43 -3.47 -17.87
N ASN A 49 4.04 -4.50 -17.11
CA ASN A 49 4.90 -5.59 -16.64
C ASN A 49 6.02 -5.20 -15.65
N GLU A 50 6.10 -3.95 -15.20
CA GLU A 50 7.02 -3.58 -14.11
C GLU A 50 6.39 -3.83 -12.74
N GLU A 51 7.21 -4.26 -11.79
CA GLU A 51 6.83 -4.46 -10.40
C GLU A 51 7.41 -3.36 -9.52
N PHE A 52 6.55 -2.72 -8.74
CA PHE A 52 6.87 -1.67 -7.79
C PHE A 52 6.59 -2.16 -6.38
N LYS A 53 7.36 -1.66 -5.41
CA LYS A 53 7.10 -1.93 -4.00
C LYS A 53 6.88 -0.63 -3.26
N LEU A 54 5.78 -0.53 -2.55
CA LEU A 54 5.40 0.61 -1.74
C LEU A 54 5.35 0.19 -0.27
N GLU A 55 5.92 1.03 0.59
CA GLU A 55 5.76 0.95 2.02
C GLU A 55 4.80 2.06 2.48
N PHE A 56 3.68 1.66 3.07
CA PHE A 56 2.72 2.53 3.73
C PHE A 56 3.03 2.55 5.22
N ARG A 57 3.26 3.74 5.78
CA ARG A 57 3.47 3.95 7.21
C ARG A 57 2.30 4.71 7.77
N PHE A 58 1.53 4.04 8.63
CA PHE A 58 0.36 4.61 9.28
C PHE A 58 0.76 5.21 10.64
N THR A 59 0.36 6.45 10.87
CA THR A 59 0.54 7.14 12.15
C THR A 59 -0.71 6.94 13.02
N THR A 60 -0.58 7.14 14.33
CA THR A 60 -1.70 7.02 15.28
C THR A 60 -2.84 8.01 15.01
N GLN A 61 -2.59 9.05 14.21
CA GLN A 61 -3.55 10.05 13.78
C GLN A 61 -4.43 9.58 12.60
N TYR A 62 -4.14 8.45 11.97
CA TYR A 62 -4.99 7.92 10.90
C TYR A 62 -6.40 7.60 11.42
N PRO A 63 -7.49 8.00 10.72
CA PRO A 63 -7.53 8.54 9.35
C PRO A 63 -7.55 10.08 9.23
N LEU A 64 -7.31 10.85 10.31
CA LEU A 64 -7.21 12.31 10.21
C LEU A 64 -6.00 12.75 9.40
N GLU A 65 -4.85 12.10 9.61
CA GLU A 65 -3.66 12.28 8.77
C GLU A 65 -3.51 11.14 7.78
N ALA A 66 -3.08 11.46 6.57
CA ALA A 66 -2.75 10.47 5.56
C ALA A 66 -1.49 9.67 5.97
N PRO A 67 -1.39 8.40 5.60
CA PRO A 67 -0.17 7.63 5.82
C PRO A 67 0.96 8.14 4.92
N ASP A 68 2.19 8.00 5.39
CA ASP A 68 3.37 8.20 4.54
C ASP A 68 3.49 7.02 3.58
N VAL A 69 3.69 7.31 2.29
CA VAL A 69 3.86 6.30 1.25
C VAL A 69 5.22 6.50 0.60
N VAL A 70 6.04 5.45 0.61
CA VAL A 70 7.41 5.51 0.08
C VAL A 70 7.68 4.31 -0.82
N PHE A 71 8.26 4.54 -2.00
CA PHE A 71 8.73 3.46 -2.87
C PHE A 71 10.00 2.81 -2.31
N ILE A 72 10.03 1.49 -2.26
CA ILE A 72 11.15 0.71 -1.74
C ILE A 72 12.10 0.38 -2.90
N LYS A 73 13.37 0.80 -2.80
CA LYS A 73 14.42 0.40 -3.75
C LYS A 73 14.60 -1.12 -3.74
N PRO A 74 14.87 -1.78 -4.89
CA PRO A 74 15.15 -1.21 -6.22
C PRO A 74 13.92 -0.92 -7.09
N PHE A 75 12.71 -1.20 -6.61
CA PHE A 75 11.46 -1.18 -7.39
C PHE A 75 10.81 0.21 -7.45
N ILE A 76 11.58 1.24 -7.81
CA ILE A 76 11.10 2.62 -7.94
C ILE A 76 10.80 2.91 -9.42
N PRO A 77 9.58 3.35 -9.78
CA PRO A 77 9.29 3.76 -11.14
C PRO A 77 10.14 4.97 -11.51
N ILE A 78 10.79 4.93 -12.67
CA ILE A 78 11.40 6.11 -13.27
C ILE A 78 10.28 6.87 -13.97
N HIS A 79 9.84 7.98 -13.38
CA HIS A 79 8.88 8.85 -14.04
C HIS A 79 9.61 9.81 -14.98
N PRO A 80 9.33 9.80 -16.29
CA PRO A 80 9.84 10.85 -17.17
C PRO A 80 9.33 12.21 -16.65
N GLN A 81 10.24 13.17 -16.50
CA GLN A 81 9.95 14.55 -16.11
C GLN A 81 9.39 15.36 -17.28
#